data_AF-A0A413PN24-F1
#
_entry.id   AF-A0A413PN24-F1
#
_cell.length_a   1.000
_cell.length_b   1.000
_cell.length_c   1.000
_cell.angle_alpha   90.00
_cell.angle_beta   90.00
_cell.angle_gamma   90.00
#
_symmetry.space_group_name_H-M   'P 1'
#
loop_
_entity.id
_entity.type
_entity.pdbx_description
1 polymer ?
#
loop_
_entity_poly.entity_id
_entity_poly.type
_entity_poly.pdbx_seq_one_letter_code
_entity_poly.pdbx_strand_id
1 'polypeptide(L)'
;MRNVQKHDVINEILREYKDKAPINRNGLETLYDRASNRGYLPMMIYVGLKTMICKNYIRKEYIPPNNDPLLEVIHERMYMEDWEFRSMFRNTYI
;
A
#
# COMPACT_ATOMS: atom_id res chain seq x y z
N MET A 1 16.84 14.23 10.24
CA MET A 1 15.92 13.19 9.71
C MET A 1 16.53 12.64 8.44
N ARG A 2 16.61 11.31 8.29
CA ARG A 2 17.05 10.69 7.01
C ARG A 2 15.97 11.05 5.97
N ASN A 3 16.35 11.64 4.84
CA ASN A 3 15.41 11.87 3.74
C ASN A 3 15.00 10.50 3.19
N VAL A 4 13.85 9.98 3.63
CA VAL A 4 13.29 8.71 3.17
C VAL A 4 12.94 8.87 1.69
N GLN A 5 13.57 8.09 0.83
CA GLN A 5 13.35 8.14 -0.60
C GLN A 5 12.32 7.10 -1.05
N LYS A 6 11.80 7.25 -2.28
CA LYS A 6 10.90 6.29 -2.92
C LYS A 6 11.41 4.85 -2.84
N HIS A 7 12.69 4.65 -3.17
CA HIS A 7 13.30 3.31 -3.16
C HIS A 7 13.38 2.70 -1.77
N ASP A 8 13.56 3.52 -0.72
CA ASP A 8 13.58 3.04 0.68
C ASP A 8 12.21 2.45 1.03
N VAL A 9 11.13 3.17 0.71
CA VAL A 9 9.75 2.72 0.99
C VAL A 9 9.43 1.44 0.24
N ILE A 10 9.73 1.38 -1.06
CA ILE A 10 9.41 0.19 -1.88
C ILE A 10 10.21 -1.03 -1.41
N ASN A 11 11.52 -0.85 -1.15
CA ASN A 11 12.37 -1.95 -0.70
C ASN A 11 11.91 -2.48 0.66
N GLU A 12 11.49 -1.60 1.57
CA GLU A 12 10.99 -1.99 2.88
C GLU A 12 9.66 -2.75 2.77
N ILE A 13 8.71 -2.28 1.96
CA ILE A 13 7.45 -2.98 1.73
C ILE A 13 7.69 -4.36 1.09
N LEU A 14 8.57 -4.46 0.09
CA LEU A 14 8.92 -5.75 -0.51
C LEU A 14 9.59 -6.67 0.52
N ARG A 15 10.49 -6.15 1.36
CA ARG A 15 11.15 -6.91 2.41
C ARG A 15 10.15 -7.50 3.41
N GLU A 16 9.14 -6.72 3.82
CA GLU A 16 8.15 -7.15 4.80
C GLU A 16 7.09 -8.12 4.23
N TYR A 17 6.67 -7.91 2.97
CA TYR A 17 5.40 -8.48 2.49
C TYR A 17 5.49 -9.32 1.21
N LYS A 18 6.62 -9.35 0.49
CA LYS A 18 6.72 -10.10 -0.79
C LYS A 18 6.40 -11.59 -0.66
N ASP A 19 6.71 -12.19 0.49
CA ASP A 19 6.53 -13.63 0.75
C ASP A 19 5.15 -13.93 1.37
N LYS A 20 4.36 -12.90 1.70
CA LYS A 20 3.05 -13.00 2.36
C LYS A 20 1.88 -12.55 1.47
N ALA A 21 2.16 -11.74 0.46
CA ALA A 21 1.16 -11.13 -0.40
C ALA A 21 1.66 -11.13 -1.85
N PRO A 22 0.76 -11.23 -2.85
CA PRO A 22 1.13 -11.21 -4.27
C PRO A 22 1.44 -9.77 -4.72
N ILE A 23 2.44 -9.13 -4.11
CA ILE A 23 2.90 -7.79 -4.44
C ILE A 23 4.17 -7.85 -5.29
N ASN A 24 4.37 -6.84 -6.14
CA ASN A 24 5.56 -6.73 -6.97
C ASN A 24 6.02 -5.27 -7.04
N ARG A 25 7.28 -5.06 -7.46
CA ARG A 25 7.90 -3.74 -7.52
C ARG A 25 7.13 -2.76 -8.40
N ASN A 26 6.72 -3.17 -9.61
CA ASN A 26 5.99 -2.29 -10.53
C ASN A 26 4.68 -1.76 -9.96
N GLY A 27 3.89 -2.63 -9.32
CA GLY A 27 2.64 -2.23 -8.67
C GLY A 27 2.89 -1.23 -7.54
N LEU A 28 3.90 -1.48 -6.71
CA LEU A 28 4.28 -0.59 -5.61
C LEU A 28 4.80 0.76 -6.12
N GLU A 29 5.62 0.78 -7.17
CA GLU A 29 6.11 2.02 -7.79
C GLU A 29 4.97 2.86 -8.35
N THR A 30 4.03 2.23 -9.05
CA THR A 30 2.86 2.92 -9.60
C THR A 30 1.98 3.51 -8.50
N LEU A 31 1.73 2.74 -7.44
CA LEU A 31 0.97 3.21 -6.28
C LEU A 31 1.68 4.35 -5.55
N TYR A 32 3.00 4.25 -5.39
CA TYR A 32 3.81 5.29 -4.78
C TYR A 32 3.71 6.59 -5.57
N ASP A 33 3.89 6.54 -6.89
CA ASP A 33 3.87 7.73 -7.74
C ASP A 33 2.49 8.40 -7.73
N ARG A 34 1.41 7.61 -7.76
CA ARG A 34 0.04 8.14 -7.62
C ARG A 34 -0.15 8.88 -6.31
N ALA A 35 0.32 8.32 -5.19
CA ALA A 35 0.19 8.95 -3.88
C ALA A 35 1.11 10.18 -3.75
N SER A 36 2.34 10.11 -4.25
CA SER A 36 3.26 11.24 -4.26
C SER A 36 2.72 12.41 -5.08
N ASN A 37 2.10 12.15 -6.24
CA ASN A 37 1.45 13.16 -7.06
C ASN A 37 0.23 13.83 -6.37
N ARG A 38 -0.38 13.16 -5.39
CA ARG A 38 -1.43 13.73 -4.52
C ARG A 38 -0.87 14.52 -3.34
N GLY A 39 0.46 14.62 -3.21
CA GLY A 39 1.15 15.37 -2.15
C GLY A 39 1.45 14.58 -0.88
N TYR A 40 1.27 13.25 -0.88
CA TYR A 40 1.61 12.44 0.29
C TYR A 40 3.13 12.33 0.49
N LEU A 41 3.57 12.46 1.74
CA LEU A 41 4.97 12.28 2.12
C LEU A 41 5.36 10.79 2.12
N PRO A 42 6.64 10.43 1.92
CA PRO A 42 7.08 9.04 1.84
C PRO A 42 6.62 8.14 3.00
N MET A 43 6.64 8.65 4.23
CA MET A 43 6.16 7.90 5.41
C MET A 43 4.64 7.68 5.41
N MET A 44 3.86 8.64 4.90
CA MET A 44 2.41 8.48 4.74
C MET A 44 2.10 7.41 3.71
N ILE A 45 2.87 7.38 2.62
CA ILE A 45 2.75 6.37 1.55
C ILE A 45 3.11 4.99 2.11
N TYR A 46 4.20 4.85 2.88
CA TYR A 46 4.56 3.60 3.53
C TYR A 46 3.43 3.05 4.40
N VAL A 47 2.86 3.90 5.28
CA VAL A 47 1.74 3.50 6.14
C VAL A 47 0.52 3.12 5.31
N GLY A 48 0.15 3.91 4.30
CA GLY A 48 -0.99 3.61 3.43
C GLY A 48 -0.85 2.29 2.68
N LEU A 49 0.31 2.04 2.08
CA LEU A 49 0.60 0.79 1.37
C LEU A 49 0.53 -0.41 2.32
N LYS A 50 1.17 -0.32 3.49
CA LYS A 50 1.13 -1.36 4.52
C LYS A 50 -0.30 -1.69 4.94
N THR A 51 -1.11 -0.66 5.22
CA THR A 51 -2.53 -0.82 5.57
C THR A 51 -3.31 -1.52 4.46
N MET A 52 -3.14 -1.12 3.20
CA MET A 52 -3.85 -1.71 2.07
C MET A 52 -3.44 -3.17 1.82
N ILE A 53 -2.15 -3.50 1.95
CA ILE A 53 -1.63 -4.87 1.86
C ILE A 53 -2.26 -5.73 2.95
N CYS A 54 -2.22 -5.29 4.21
CA CYS A 54 -2.80 -6.05 5.31
C CYS A 54 -4.32 -6.23 5.15
N LYS A 55 -5.05 -5.17 4.76
CA LYS A 55 -6.51 -5.25 4.51
C LYS A 55 -6.83 -6.33 3.47
N ASN A 56 -6.09 -6.35 2.36
CA ASN A 56 -6.41 -7.17 1.20
C ASN A 56 -5.86 -8.60 1.23
N TYR A 57 -4.70 -8.82 1.86
CA TYR A 57 -3.96 -10.09 1.75
C TYR A 57 -3.60 -10.70 3.10
N ILE A 58 -3.43 -9.90 4.15
CA ILE A 58 -2.91 -10.37 5.44
C ILE A 58 -3.82 -9.87 6.57
N ARG A 59 -5.09 -10.28 6.51
CA ARG A 59 -6.17 -9.72 7.34
C ARG A 59 -5.90 -9.76 8.85
N LYS A 60 -5.16 -10.77 9.32
CA LYS A 60 -4.73 -10.92 10.71
C LYS A 60 -3.75 -9.82 11.19
N GLU A 61 -3.05 -9.16 10.27
CA GLU A 61 -2.10 -8.07 10.54
C GLU A 61 -2.72 -6.68 10.26
N TYR A 62 -4.00 -6.63 9.87
CA TYR A 62 -4.70 -5.38 9.56
C TYR A 62 -5.19 -4.68 10.83
N ILE A 63 -4.90 -3.38 10.92
CA ILE A 63 -5.38 -2.51 11.98
C ILE A 63 -6.32 -1.48 11.33
N PRO A 64 -7.62 -1.46 11.68
CA PRO A 64 -8.56 -0.48 11.15
C PRO A 64 -8.32 0.93 11.70
N PRO A 65 -8.84 1.99 11.05
CA PRO A 65 -8.76 3.35 11.58
C PRO A 65 -9.33 3.42 12.98
N ASN A 66 -8.64 4.07 13.92
CA ASN A 66 -9.07 4.18 15.31
C ASN A 66 -9.40 2.83 16.00
N ASN A 67 -8.87 1.71 15.49
CA ASN A 67 -9.24 0.34 15.88
C ASN A 67 -10.74 0.03 15.71
N ASP A 68 -11.45 0.75 14.83
CA ASP A 68 -12.87 0.54 14.55
C ASP A 68 -13.06 -0.08 13.15
N PRO A 69 -13.46 -1.37 13.05
CA PRO A 69 -13.64 -2.05 11.77
C PRO A 69 -14.77 -1.46 10.91
N LEU A 70 -15.71 -0.71 11.48
CA LEU A 70 -16.78 -0.04 10.72
C LEU A 70 -16.24 1.10 9.85
N LEU A 71 -15.02 1.56 10.12
CA LEU A 71 -14.36 2.65 9.39
C LEU A 71 -13.58 2.17 8.17
N GLU A 72 -13.70 0.90 7.77
CA GLU A 72 -13.02 0.36 6.57
C GLU A 72 -13.35 1.10 5.28
N VAL A 73 -14.59 1.59 5.14
CA VAL A 73 -15.01 2.42 4.00
C VAL A 73 -14.21 3.72 3.90
N ILE A 74 -13.65 4.21 5.01
CA ILE A 74 -12.79 5.41 5.00
C ILE A 74 -11.49 5.11 4.26
N HIS A 75 -10.94 3.90 4.36
CA HIS A 75 -9.71 3.54 3.65
C HIS A 75 -9.88 3.52 2.13
N GLU A 76 -11.06 3.13 1.64
CA GLU A 76 -11.36 3.17 0.20
C GLU A 76 -11.42 4.62 -0.30
N ARG A 77 -11.96 5.53 0.52
CA ARG A 77 -11.95 6.97 0.24
C ARG A 77 -10.56 7.60 0.30
N MET A 78 -9.70 7.12 1.21
CA MET A 78 -8.37 7.68 1.43
C MET A 78 -7.33 7.16 0.42
N TYR A 79 -7.41 5.88 0.05
CA TYR A 79 -6.39 5.23 -0.75
C TYR A 79 -6.94 4.80 -2.11
N MET A 80 -7.72 3.71 -2.12
CA MET A 80 -8.36 3.13 -3.31
C MET A 80 -9.24 1.93 -2.93
N GLU A 81 -10.09 1.49 -3.86
CA GLU A 81 -10.90 0.29 -3.68
C GLU A 81 -10.05 -0.99 -3.76
N ASP A 82 -10.52 -2.06 -3.12
CA ASP A 82 -9.79 -3.33 -3.03
C ASP A 82 -9.50 -3.95 -4.40
N TRP A 83 -10.45 -3.85 -5.35
CA TRP A 83 -10.25 -4.39 -6.70
C TRP A 83 -9.22 -3.57 -7.49
N GLU A 84 -9.21 -2.24 -7.33
CA GLU A 84 -8.21 -1.36 -7.94
C GLU A 84 -6.82 -1.71 -7.41
N PHE A 85 -6.70 -1.85 -6.09
CA PHE A 85 -5.46 -2.22 -5.42
C PHE A 85 -4.92 -3.55 -5.93
N ARG A 86 -5.77 -4.59 -5.97
CA ARG A 86 -5.40 -5.92 -6.47
C ARG A 86 -5.00 -5.89 -7.95
N SER A 87 -5.61 -5.01 -8.75
CA SER A 87 -5.28 -4.88 -10.17
C SER A 87 -3.85 -4.41 -10.42
N MET A 88 -3.27 -3.62 -9.49
CA MET A 88 -1.90 -3.09 -9.61
C MET A 88 -0.82 -4.18 -9.60
N PHE A 89 -1.15 -5.36 -9.09
CA PHE A 89 -0.19 -6.47 -8.94
C PHE A 89 -0.46 -7.63 -9.89
N ARG A 90 -1.47 -7.51 -10.77
CA ARG A 90 -1.63 -8.45 -11.87
C ARG A 90 -0.47 -8.21 -12.84
N ASN A 91 0.25 -9.27 -13.19
CA ASN A 91 1.24 -9.19 -14.26
C ASN A 91 0.52 -8.73 -15.54
N THR A 92 0.77 -7.49 -15.95
CA THR A 92 0.43 -7.03 -17.30
C THR A 92 1.34 -7.81 -18.25
N TYR A 93 0.86 -8.95 -18.73
CA TYR A 93 1.31 -9.46 -20.02
C TYR A 93 0.74 -8.48 -21.05
N ILE A 94 1.61 -7.60 -21.55
CA ILE A 94 1.42 -6.91 -22.83
C ILE A 94 2.34 -7.61 -23.82
#